data_AF-A0A939H2D1-F1
#
_entry.id   AF-A0A939H2D1-F1
#
_cell.length_a   1.000
_cell.length_b   1.000
_cell.length_c   1.000
_cell.angle_alpha   90.00
_cell.angle_beta   90.00
_cell.angle_gamma   90.00
#
_symmetry.space_group_name_H-M   'P 1'
#
loop_
_entity.id
_entity.type
_entity.pdbx_description
1 polymer ?
#
loop_
_entity_poly.entity_id
_entity_poly.type
_entity_poly.pdbx_seq_one_letter_code
_entity_poly.pdbx_strand_id
1 'polypeptide(L)'
;MTTPLINTQDQRAMKAAFSMLSFPHKYFANPANIPRLKAMFEGHESAEQLIDLLSELQLKLANYMDFSTKDIGGYKRIKDVISDQTIKYVNVQSEFQDETPLELTSVGIDNHIRNVNMNVAELINDQQIKLNDGELDSDVVSEILDTAWVIQHFSLLAAGTLKLEVQPDGSFLFMPKESELLTPVWFGDSLEYMSLKAATSAIASFAVATHQNDEKMSESVQVLHARVLSIIPQHWRLGLGSRTLELFHEIADLVIFLVNVVQRKEIDKTEKPLSKGEVKRMIRQYPERKGLLRTYELIKEFQKKNKPEDRLFEIRNGGLVLGPLQLVRGLIQQMEYFALKKQGADWHSLLEEEQTRFLLDDLIKCDHIDVLEFELKPDKFDSSDFTELRLDVDFFIRDKSINTVYAVQLKHVTTDTEAGLQQWFKLIGQKDSKLNKGILQLERLNEVVNNSSSAREYLIENGLTTEEVLNLKPIVVHNVGSLDCITLHNNICLYDLYTFKKVLSGCWGSIELFKDGHYESSFDEQKNRSSVDLSNPYNVIEQYIQEARFTELRHFDGARYITRSVTINGNKICAAGVGI
;
A
#
# COMPACT_ATOMS: atom_id res chain seq x y z
N MET A 1 6.36 -5.07 -26.76
CA MET A 1 5.75 -4.08 -25.87
C MET A 1 5.24 -4.85 -24.67
N THR A 2 5.62 -4.46 -23.46
CA THR A 2 5.11 -5.04 -22.21
C THR A 2 3.69 -4.55 -21.98
N THR A 3 2.78 -5.46 -21.63
CA THR A 3 1.40 -5.08 -21.27
C THR A 3 1.43 -4.36 -19.92
N PRO A 4 0.91 -3.13 -19.81
CA PRO A 4 0.89 -2.41 -18.55
C PRO A 4 -0.12 -3.06 -17.58
N LEU A 5 0.17 -3.03 -16.28
CA LEU A 5 -0.74 -3.54 -15.25
C LEU A 5 -2.10 -2.84 -15.32
N ILE A 6 -2.05 -1.50 -15.42
CA ILE A 6 -3.21 -0.60 -15.51
C ILE A 6 -2.90 0.50 -16.53
N ASN A 7 -3.89 0.84 -17.35
CA ASN A 7 -3.82 2.00 -18.23
C ASN A 7 -4.48 3.22 -17.57
N THR A 8 -3.68 4.09 -16.97
CA THR A 8 -4.20 5.30 -16.29
C THR A 8 -4.67 6.39 -17.25
N GLN A 9 -4.48 6.25 -18.57
CA GLN A 9 -5.00 7.19 -19.57
C GLN A 9 -6.52 7.02 -19.77
N ASP A 10 -7.09 5.83 -19.53
CA ASP A 10 -8.54 5.63 -19.54
C ASP A 10 -9.17 6.08 -18.21
N GLN A 11 -9.30 7.40 -18.07
CA GLN A 11 -9.89 8.02 -16.88
C GLN A 11 -11.35 7.61 -16.65
N ARG A 12 -12.09 7.19 -17.68
CA ARG A 12 -13.47 6.72 -17.54
C ARG A 12 -13.47 5.35 -16.85
N ALA A 13 -12.64 4.42 -17.32
CA ALA A 13 -12.46 3.11 -16.73
C ALA A 13 -11.93 3.21 -15.29
N MET A 14 -10.88 3.99 -15.05
CA MET A 14 -10.30 4.17 -13.72
C MET A 14 -11.29 4.73 -12.71
N LYS A 15 -12.11 5.72 -13.12
CA LYS A 15 -13.16 6.28 -12.26
C LYS A 15 -14.25 5.26 -11.94
N ALA A 16 -14.64 4.44 -12.92
CA ALA A 16 -15.63 3.38 -12.71
C ALA A 16 -15.09 2.31 -11.74
N ALA A 17 -13.87 1.82 -11.97
CA ALA A 17 -13.21 0.83 -11.12
C ALA A 17 -13.05 1.34 -9.66
N PHE A 18 -12.55 2.57 -9.47
CA PHE A 18 -12.48 3.17 -8.14
C PHE A 18 -13.85 3.28 -7.46
N SER A 19 -14.90 3.63 -8.21
CA SER A 19 -16.26 3.76 -7.69
C SER A 19 -16.87 2.40 -7.32
N MET A 20 -16.56 1.35 -8.07
CA MET A 20 -16.93 -0.04 -7.73
C MET A 20 -16.29 -0.46 -6.42
N LEU A 21 -15.00 -0.20 -6.23
CA LEU A 21 -14.26 -0.52 -5.01
C LEU A 21 -14.71 0.31 -3.80
N SER A 22 -15.15 1.55 -4.03
CA SER A 22 -15.66 2.42 -2.96
C SER A 22 -17.09 2.09 -2.55
N PHE A 23 -17.87 1.48 -3.45
CA PHE A 23 -19.27 1.14 -3.22
C PHE A 23 -19.60 -0.28 -3.68
N PRO A 24 -18.86 -1.30 -3.21
CA PRO A 24 -18.95 -2.66 -3.75
C PRO A 24 -20.31 -3.31 -3.48
N HIS A 25 -21.13 -2.74 -2.60
CA HIS A 25 -22.46 -3.25 -2.23
C HIS A 25 -23.63 -2.58 -2.95
N LYS A 26 -23.39 -1.48 -3.66
CA LYS A 26 -24.47 -0.68 -4.28
C LYS A 26 -24.15 -0.04 -5.64
N TYR A 27 -22.94 -0.21 -6.17
CA TYR A 27 -22.55 0.42 -7.43
C TYR A 27 -23.44 0.00 -8.62
N PHE A 28 -23.75 -1.28 -8.74
CA PHE A 28 -24.61 -1.86 -9.78
C PHE A 28 -26.11 -1.67 -9.49
N ALA A 29 -26.51 -1.44 -8.23
CA ALA A 29 -27.89 -1.04 -7.93
C ALA A 29 -28.25 0.38 -8.44
N ASN A 30 -27.27 1.19 -8.85
CA ASN A 30 -27.53 2.52 -9.38
C ASN A 30 -27.87 2.48 -10.89
N PRO A 31 -29.10 2.83 -11.30
CA PRO A 31 -29.53 2.72 -12.69
C PRO A 31 -28.76 3.62 -13.65
N ALA A 32 -28.11 4.69 -13.16
CA ALA A 32 -27.28 5.56 -14.00
C ALA A 32 -25.92 4.92 -14.35
N ASN A 33 -25.45 3.95 -13.56
CA ASN A 33 -24.16 3.30 -13.79
C ASN A 33 -24.26 2.22 -14.87
N ILE A 34 -25.37 1.47 -14.92
CA ILE A 34 -25.52 0.31 -15.82
C ILE A 34 -25.34 0.66 -17.31
N PRO A 35 -26.03 1.68 -17.88
CA PRO A 35 -25.81 2.04 -19.29
C PRO A 35 -24.37 2.50 -19.58
N ARG A 36 -23.72 3.15 -18.61
CA ARG A 36 -22.33 3.61 -18.76
C ARG A 36 -21.35 2.45 -18.77
N LEU A 37 -21.62 1.38 -18.02
CA LEU A 37 -20.83 0.15 -18.03
C LEU A 37 -21.05 -0.62 -19.31
N LYS A 38 -22.31 -0.82 -19.74
CA LYS A 38 -22.60 -1.51 -21.01
C LYS A 38 -21.94 -0.82 -22.19
N ALA A 39 -22.00 0.50 -22.26
CA ALA A 39 -21.28 1.26 -23.30
C ALA A 39 -19.74 1.22 -23.19
N MET A 40 -19.18 0.84 -22.03
CA MET A 40 -17.73 0.64 -21.88
C MET A 40 -17.30 -0.75 -22.34
N PHE A 41 -18.20 -1.73 -22.24
CA PHE A 41 -17.98 -3.14 -22.59
C PHE A 41 -18.77 -3.54 -23.84
N GLU A 42 -19.11 -2.57 -24.71
CA GLU A 42 -19.90 -2.82 -25.91
C GLU A 42 -19.21 -3.87 -26.79
N GLY A 43 -19.96 -4.94 -27.13
CA GLY A 43 -19.44 -6.07 -27.91
C GLY A 43 -18.76 -7.15 -27.07
N HIS A 44 -18.69 -7.00 -25.74
CA HIS A 44 -18.22 -8.02 -24.81
C HIS A 44 -19.41 -8.68 -24.09
N GLU A 45 -20.12 -9.56 -24.78
CA GLU A 45 -21.40 -10.16 -24.31
C GLU A 45 -21.33 -10.73 -22.89
N SER A 46 -20.25 -11.42 -22.53
CA SER A 46 -20.06 -11.99 -21.19
C SER A 46 -20.00 -10.93 -20.09
N ALA A 47 -19.39 -9.77 -20.37
CA ALA A 47 -19.31 -8.69 -19.40
C ALA A 47 -20.67 -8.01 -19.25
N GLU A 48 -21.43 -7.84 -20.35
CA GLU A 48 -22.79 -7.31 -20.31
C GLU A 48 -23.75 -8.21 -19.52
N GLN A 49 -23.66 -9.53 -19.70
CA GLN A 49 -24.43 -10.50 -18.92
C GLN A 49 -24.11 -10.42 -17.42
N LEU A 50 -22.82 -10.31 -17.08
CA LEU A 50 -22.40 -10.17 -15.69
C LEU A 50 -22.84 -8.83 -15.08
N ILE A 51 -22.85 -7.74 -15.86
CA ILE A 51 -23.40 -6.44 -15.43
C ILE A 51 -24.88 -6.58 -15.04
N ASP A 52 -25.67 -7.27 -15.84
CA ASP A 52 -27.10 -7.46 -15.58
C ASP A 52 -27.33 -8.33 -14.34
N LEU A 53 -26.58 -9.43 -14.20
CA LEU A 53 -26.61 -10.30 -13.02
C LEU A 53 -26.30 -9.52 -11.74
N LEU A 54 -25.19 -8.76 -11.71
CA LEU A 54 -24.78 -7.96 -10.55
C LEU A 54 -25.78 -6.85 -10.22
N SER A 55 -26.40 -6.24 -11.24
CA SER A 55 -27.45 -5.24 -11.07
C SER A 55 -28.69 -5.82 -10.36
N GLU A 56 -29.18 -6.97 -10.83
CA GLU A 56 -30.32 -7.65 -10.21
C GLU A 56 -30.05 -8.01 -8.75
N LEU A 57 -28.87 -8.58 -8.48
CA LEU A 57 -28.46 -8.99 -7.14
C LEU A 57 -28.36 -7.81 -6.18
N GLN A 58 -27.69 -6.73 -6.56
CA GLN A 58 -27.56 -5.58 -5.67
C GLN A 58 -28.90 -4.89 -5.42
N LEU A 59 -29.82 -4.87 -6.38
CA LEU A 59 -31.18 -4.37 -6.16
C LEU A 59 -31.94 -5.23 -5.14
N LYS A 60 -31.78 -6.56 -5.19
CA LYS A 60 -32.33 -7.48 -4.18
C LYS A 60 -31.69 -7.24 -2.80
N LEU A 61 -30.36 -7.25 -2.73
CA LEU A 61 -29.58 -7.15 -1.48
C LEU A 61 -29.72 -5.78 -0.80
N ALA A 62 -29.97 -4.70 -1.56
CA ALA A 62 -30.23 -3.38 -1.01
C ALA A 62 -31.41 -3.35 -0.02
N ASN A 63 -32.35 -4.30 -0.09
CA ASN A 63 -33.44 -4.41 0.89
C ASN A 63 -33.00 -4.90 2.28
N TYR A 64 -31.80 -5.46 2.37
CA TYR A 64 -31.20 -6.00 3.59
C TYR A 64 -30.07 -5.11 4.13
N MET A 65 -29.70 -4.05 3.42
CA MET A 65 -28.61 -3.16 3.82
C MET A 65 -29.13 -1.75 4.08
N ASP A 66 -28.49 -1.06 5.03
CA ASP A 66 -28.65 0.38 5.19
C ASP A 66 -27.29 1.07 5.05
N PHE A 67 -27.25 2.09 4.19
CA PHE A 67 -26.02 2.82 3.85
C PHE A 67 -25.88 4.16 4.60
N SER A 68 -26.71 4.40 5.62
CA SER A 68 -26.63 5.61 6.43
C SER A 68 -25.50 5.53 7.46
N THR A 69 -24.99 6.70 7.85
CA THR A 69 -23.95 6.82 8.87
C THR A 69 -24.49 6.74 10.30
N LYS A 70 -25.81 6.70 10.48
CA LYS A 70 -26.47 6.61 11.79
C LYS A 70 -26.94 5.18 12.02
N ASP A 71 -26.82 4.72 13.24
CA ASP A 71 -27.32 3.39 13.59
C ASP A 71 -28.85 3.35 13.51
N ILE A 72 -29.38 2.37 12.79
CA ILE A 72 -30.82 2.17 12.59
C ILE A 72 -31.30 0.97 13.40
N GLY A 73 -32.44 1.13 14.09
CA GLY A 73 -33.08 0.04 14.82
C GLY A 73 -33.47 -1.12 13.89
N GLY A 74 -33.16 -2.35 14.30
CA GLY A 74 -33.38 -3.55 13.48
C GLY A 74 -32.24 -3.86 12.51
N TYR A 75 -31.14 -3.11 12.55
CA TYR A 75 -29.90 -3.38 11.80
C TYR A 75 -28.73 -3.55 12.76
N LYS A 76 -27.73 -4.34 12.34
CA LYS A 76 -26.43 -4.43 13.00
C LYS A 76 -25.38 -3.78 12.10
N ARG A 77 -24.66 -2.80 12.65
CA ARG A 77 -23.42 -2.29 12.05
C ARG A 77 -22.29 -3.27 12.34
N ILE A 78 -21.65 -3.75 11.29
CA ILE A 78 -20.41 -4.54 11.41
C ILE A 78 -19.27 -3.57 11.72
N LYS A 79 -18.56 -3.80 12.82
CA LYS A 79 -17.44 -2.95 13.24
C LYS A 79 -16.15 -3.40 12.58
N ASP A 80 -15.78 -4.65 12.81
CA ASP A 80 -14.56 -5.24 12.27
C ASP A 80 -14.68 -6.77 12.22
N VAL A 81 -13.84 -7.37 11.37
CA VAL A 81 -13.87 -8.81 11.08
C VAL A 81 -13.66 -9.69 12.31
N ILE A 82 -12.86 -9.22 13.27
CA ILE A 82 -12.47 -9.99 14.45
C ILE A 82 -13.58 -9.95 15.49
N SER A 83 -14.06 -8.75 15.85
CA SER A 83 -15.06 -8.57 16.90
C SER A 83 -16.43 -9.12 16.51
N ASP A 84 -16.79 -9.01 15.24
CA ASP A 84 -18.05 -9.53 14.70
C ASP A 84 -17.93 -10.93 14.09
N GLN A 85 -16.72 -11.52 14.08
CA GLN A 85 -16.41 -12.86 13.58
C GLN A 85 -16.94 -13.11 12.16
N THR A 86 -16.78 -12.13 11.26
CA THR A 86 -17.44 -12.15 9.95
C THR A 86 -16.84 -13.17 8.98
N ILE A 87 -15.64 -13.69 9.26
CA ILE A 87 -14.97 -14.74 8.47
C ILE A 87 -15.88 -15.95 8.26
N LYS A 88 -16.72 -16.29 9.23
CA LYS A 88 -17.64 -17.45 9.15
C LYS A 88 -18.69 -17.33 8.04
N TYR A 89 -18.90 -16.14 7.49
CA TYR A 89 -19.86 -15.89 6.41
C TYR A 89 -19.22 -15.95 5.02
N VAL A 90 -17.91 -16.15 4.91
CA VAL A 90 -17.22 -16.23 3.61
C VAL A 90 -17.47 -17.59 2.97
N ASN A 91 -18.17 -17.60 1.83
CA ASN A 91 -18.49 -18.82 1.06
C ASN A 91 -17.60 -19.03 -0.18
N VAL A 92 -16.64 -18.13 -0.41
CA VAL A 92 -15.69 -18.23 -1.52
C VAL A 92 -14.84 -19.49 -1.39
N GLN A 93 -15.02 -20.43 -2.30
CA GLN A 93 -14.28 -21.68 -2.36
C GLN A 93 -12.91 -21.46 -2.99
N SER A 94 -11.91 -22.24 -2.58
CA SER A 94 -10.55 -22.20 -3.13
C SER A 94 -10.15 -23.59 -3.62
N GLU A 95 -9.69 -23.68 -4.87
CA GLU A 95 -9.20 -24.89 -5.53
C GLU A 95 -7.76 -24.65 -6.00
N PHE A 96 -6.93 -25.69 -5.95
CA PHE A 96 -5.52 -25.61 -6.36
C PHE A 96 -5.33 -26.10 -7.78
N GLN A 97 -4.36 -25.52 -8.46
CA GLN A 97 -3.89 -26.03 -9.74
C GLN A 97 -2.92 -27.20 -9.54
N ASP A 98 -2.88 -28.13 -10.49
CA ASP A 98 -2.04 -29.34 -10.42
C ASP A 98 -0.53 -29.03 -10.29
N GLU A 99 -0.11 -27.85 -10.76
CA GLU A 99 1.29 -27.39 -10.75
C GLU A 99 1.70 -26.65 -9.47
N THR A 100 0.84 -26.63 -8.43
CA THR A 100 1.12 -25.95 -7.16
C THR A 100 2.38 -26.53 -6.49
N PRO A 101 3.38 -25.70 -6.13
CA PRO A 101 4.56 -26.14 -5.39
C PRO A 101 4.22 -26.90 -4.10
N LEU A 102 4.89 -28.03 -3.86
CA LEU A 102 4.63 -28.89 -2.69
C LEU A 102 4.78 -28.15 -1.36
N GLU A 103 5.71 -27.19 -1.29
CA GLU A 103 5.94 -26.37 -0.10
C GLU A 103 4.74 -25.50 0.28
N LEU A 104 3.89 -25.17 -0.70
CA LEU A 104 2.65 -24.45 -0.47
C LEU A 104 1.56 -25.39 0.10
N THR A 105 1.53 -26.67 -0.27
CA THR A 105 0.39 -27.60 -0.08
C THR A 105 -0.08 -27.98 1.34
N SER A 106 0.55 -27.59 2.47
CA SER A 106 0.08 -28.07 3.79
C SER A 106 -0.02 -27.08 4.96
N VAL A 107 0.85 -26.06 5.08
CA VAL A 107 0.78 -25.11 6.22
C VAL A 107 0.87 -23.65 5.75
N GLY A 108 1.64 -23.37 4.69
CA GLY A 108 1.73 -22.04 4.10
C GLY A 108 0.42 -21.59 3.45
N ILE A 109 -0.23 -22.50 2.70
CA ILE A 109 -1.48 -22.21 2.00
C ILE A 109 -2.66 -22.00 2.95
N ASP A 110 -2.83 -22.78 4.02
CA ASP A 110 -3.96 -22.58 4.94
C ASP A 110 -3.95 -21.17 5.55
N ASN A 111 -2.75 -20.67 5.85
CA ASN A 111 -2.57 -19.28 6.26
C ASN A 111 -2.88 -18.30 5.13
N HIS A 112 -2.47 -18.58 3.90
CA HIS A 112 -2.79 -17.76 2.73
C HIS A 112 -4.30 -17.70 2.49
N ILE A 113 -5.01 -18.84 2.40
CA ILE A 113 -6.47 -18.92 2.24
C ILE A 113 -7.17 -18.19 3.39
N ARG A 114 -6.73 -18.38 4.63
CA ARG A 114 -7.28 -17.64 5.77
C ARG A 114 -7.13 -16.13 5.58
N ASN A 115 -5.98 -15.66 5.12
CA ASN A 115 -5.73 -14.25 4.87
C ASN A 115 -6.63 -13.71 3.75
N VAL A 116 -6.73 -14.39 2.62
CA VAL A 116 -7.61 -13.94 1.53
C VAL A 116 -9.09 -14.01 1.94
N ASN A 117 -9.50 -14.96 2.79
CA ASN A 117 -10.86 -14.98 3.36
C ASN A 117 -11.08 -13.83 4.34
N MET A 118 -10.08 -13.42 5.13
CA MET A 118 -10.17 -12.21 5.95
C MET A 118 -10.40 -10.97 5.08
N ASN A 119 -9.65 -10.81 3.98
CA ASN A 119 -9.84 -9.68 3.06
C ASN A 119 -11.26 -9.64 2.47
N VAL A 120 -11.83 -10.79 2.13
CA VAL A 120 -13.24 -10.85 1.69
C VAL A 120 -14.16 -10.42 2.83
N ALA A 121 -13.97 -10.94 4.04
CA ALA A 121 -14.79 -10.60 5.21
C ALA A 121 -14.73 -9.11 5.58
N GLU A 122 -13.61 -8.43 5.29
CA GLU A 122 -13.46 -6.97 5.51
C GLU A 122 -14.37 -6.13 4.61
N LEU A 123 -14.86 -6.67 3.49
CA LEU A 123 -15.70 -5.93 2.56
C LEU A 123 -17.00 -5.43 3.20
N ILE A 124 -17.52 -6.11 4.23
CA ILE A 124 -18.74 -5.71 4.94
C ILE A 124 -18.49 -4.84 6.18
N ASN A 125 -17.25 -4.47 6.48
CA ASN A 125 -16.96 -3.54 7.57
C ASN A 125 -17.71 -2.22 7.38
N ASP A 126 -18.17 -1.64 8.49
CA ASP A 126 -18.98 -0.42 8.58
C ASP A 126 -20.36 -0.49 7.86
N GLN A 127 -20.73 -1.63 7.30
CA GLN A 127 -22.05 -1.81 6.70
C GLN A 127 -23.11 -2.13 7.78
N GLN A 128 -24.32 -1.61 7.59
CA GLN A 128 -25.46 -1.98 8.41
C GLN A 128 -26.29 -3.04 7.70
N ILE A 129 -26.46 -4.19 8.35
CA ILE A 129 -27.19 -5.33 7.80
C ILE A 129 -28.43 -5.58 8.65
N LYS A 130 -29.56 -5.77 7.98
CA LYS A 130 -30.86 -6.00 8.61
C LYS A 130 -30.83 -7.30 9.42
N LEU A 131 -31.38 -7.25 10.63
CA LEU A 131 -31.51 -8.40 11.50
C LEU A 131 -32.78 -9.19 11.17
N ASN A 132 -32.67 -10.51 11.23
CA ASN A 132 -33.78 -11.45 11.18
C ASN A 132 -33.88 -12.14 12.55
N ASP A 133 -35.01 -11.99 13.23
CA ASP A 133 -35.21 -12.46 14.62
C ASP A 133 -34.10 -12.03 15.62
N GLY A 134 -33.52 -10.85 15.40
CA GLY A 134 -32.47 -10.29 16.25
C GLY A 134 -31.04 -10.73 15.93
N GLU A 135 -30.87 -11.61 14.93
CA GLU A 135 -29.56 -12.10 14.49
C GLU A 135 -29.28 -11.76 13.02
N LEU A 136 -28.02 -11.90 12.60
CA LEU A 136 -27.64 -11.77 11.20
C LEU A 136 -28.06 -13.02 10.45
N ASP A 137 -28.73 -12.84 9.31
CA ASP A 137 -29.03 -13.91 8.38
C ASP A 137 -27.74 -14.32 7.64
N SER A 138 -27.27 -15.55 7.87
CA SER A 138 -25.99 -16.02 7.33
C SER A 138 -25.99 -16.04 5.80
N ASP A 139 -27.09 -16.48 5.18
CA ASP A 139 -27.17 -16.62 3.73
C ASP A 139 -27.13 -15.24 3.06
N VAL A 140 -27.82 -14.26 3.65
CA VAL A 140 -27.80 -12.88 3.16
C VAL A 140 -26.42 -12.25 3.29
N VAL A 141 -25.74 -12.42 4.43
CA VAL A 141 -24.40 -11.86 4.63
C VAL A 141 -23.40 -12.49 3.66
N SER A 142 -23.48 -13.80 3.44
CA SER A 142 -22.65 -14.49 2.45
C SER A 142 -22.92 -13.98 1.02
N GLU A 143 -24.18 -13.81 0.62
CA GLU A 143 -24.53 -13.31 -0.72
C GLU A 143 -24.02 -11.87 -0.94
N ILE A 144 -24.03 -11.02 0.10
CA ILE A 144 -23.41 -9.68 0.07
C ILE A 144 -21.90 -9.77 -0.17
N LEU A 145 -21.21 -10.64 0.59
CA LEU A 145 -19.76 -10.83 0.47
C LEU A 145 -19.36 -11.39 -0.89
N ASP A 146 -20.06 -12.41 -1.38
CA ASP A 146 -19.81 -13.03 -2.68
C ASP A 146 -20.00 -12.01 -3.82
N THR A 147 -21.07 -11.21 -3.75
CA THR A 147 -21.33 -10.15 -4.74
C THR A 147 -20.25 -9.07 -4.71
N ALA A 148 -19.85 -8.62 -3.52
CA ALA A 148 -18.80 -7.61 -3.36
C ALA A 148 -17.44 -8.12 -3.89
N TRP A 149 -17.12 -9.38 -3.64
CA TRP A 149 -15.91 -10.04 -4.14
C TRP A 149 -15.89 -10.07 -5.67
N VAL A 150 -16.99 -10.45 -6.33
CA VAL A 150 -17.08 -10.41 -7.80
C VAL A 150 -16.90 -8.98 -8.33
N ILE A 151 -17.42 -7.98 -7.63
CA ILE A 151 -17.29 -6.57 -8.04
C ILE A 151 -15.83 -6.07 -7.95
N GLN A 152 -15.04 -6.54 -6.99
CA GLN A 152 -13.60 -6.26 -6.97
C GLN A 152 -12.91 -6.78 -8.24
N HIS A 153 -13.22 -8.01 -8.67
CA HIS A 153 -12.68 -8.59 -9.89
C HIS A 153 -13.16 -7.85 -11.15
N PHE A 154 -14.43 -7.45 -11.16
CA PHE A 154 -14.98 -6.62 -12.23
C PHE A 154 -14.28 -5.25 -12.32
N SER A 155 -13.87 -4.67 -11.19
CA SER A 155 -13.12 -3.40 -11.17
C SER A 155 -11.74 -3.56 -11.85
N LEU A 156 -11.07 -4.69 -11.65
CA LEU A 156 -9.80 -5.01 -12.31
C LEU A 156 -9.97 -5.32 -13.80
N LEU A 157 -11.09 -5.93 -14.19
CA LEU A 157 -11.48 -6.09 -15.59
C LEU A 157 -11.65 -4.71 -16.25
N ALA A 158 -12.37 -3.79 -15.60
CA ALA A 158 -12.57 -2.43 -16.10
C ALA A 158 -11.23 -1.67 -16.22
N ALA A 159 -10.33 -1.84 -15.25
CA ALA A 159 -8.99 -1.25 -15.28
C ALA A 159 -8.06 -1.82 -16.36
N GLY A 160 -8.47 -2.93 -16.99
CA GLY A 160 -7.71 -3.62 -18.00
C GLY A 160 -6.63 -4.55 -17.46
N THR A 161 -6.65 -4.90 -16.17
CA THR A 161 -5.72 -5.85 -15.54
C THR A 161 -6.15 -7.31 -15.79
N LEU A 162 -7.46 -7.57 -15.73
CA LEU A 162 -8.03 -8.89 -15.98
C LEU A 162 -8.69 -8.97 -17.36
N LYS A 163 -8.90 -10.20 -17.82
CA LYS A 163 -9.85 -10.56 -18.88
C LYS A 163 -10.93 -11.48 -18.30
N LEU A 164 -12.07 -11.51 -18.99
CA LEU A 164 -13.22 -12.33 -18.63
C LEU A 164 -13.52 -13.30 -19.77
N GLU A 165 -13.57 -14.59 -19.46
CA GLU A 165 -13.90 -15.65 -20.42
C GLU A 165 -15.11 -16.45 -19.93
N VAL A 166 -15.88 -17.01 -20.86
CA VAL A 166 -16.94 -17.97 -20.55
C VAL A 166 -16.40 -19.37 -20.85
N GLN A 167 -16.41 -20.22 -19.83
CA GLN A 167 -15.96 -21.60 -19.94
C GLN A 167 -17.02 -22.49 -20.63
N PRO A 168 -16.66 -23.69 -21.12
CA PRO A 168 -17.60 -24.60 -21.78
C PRO A 168 -18.80 -25.02 -20.92
N ASP A 169 -18.66 -24.99 -19.60
CA ASP A 169 -19.73 -25.28 -18.63
C ASP A 169 -20.63 -24.07 -18.35
N GLY A 170 -20.38 -22.93 -19.02
CA GLY A 170 -21.11 -21.68 -18.84
C GLY A 170 -20.60 -20.81 -17.68
N SER A 171 -19.54 -21.22 -16.98
CA SER A 171 -18.98 -20.41 -15.89
C SER A 171 -18.22 -19.19 -16.39
N PHE A 172 -18.26 -18.12 -15.61
CA PHE A 172 -17.47 -16.91 -15.85
C PHE A 172 -16.10 -17.05 -15.20
N LEU A 173 -15.03 -16.87 -15.96
CA LEU A 173 -13.66 -16.94 -15.46
C LEU A 173 -12.95 -15.59 -15.62
N PHE A 174 -12.62 -14.97 -14.50
CA PHE A 174 -11.66 -13.89 -14.43
C PHE A 174 -10.23 -14.46 -14.39
N MET A 175 -9.35 -13.90 -15.20
CA MET A 175 -7.93 -14.25 -15.18
C MET A 175 -7.06 -13.07 -15.61
N PRO A 176 -5.79 -13.01 -15.20
CA PRO A 176 -4.85 -12.00 -15.69
C PRO A 176 -4.79 -11.98 -17.21
N LYS A 177 -4.64 -10.79 -17.81
CA LYS A 177 -4.43 -10.69 -19.27
C LYS A 177 -3.18 -11.42 -19.74
N GLU A 178 -2.11 -11.34 -18.93
CA GLU A 178 -0.88 -12.10 -19.09
C GLU A 178 -0.57 -12.82 -17.77
N SER A 179 -0.05 -14.03 -17.85
CA SER A 179 0.14 -14.92 -16.68
C SER A 179 0.98 -14.32 -15.57
N GLU A 180 1.94 -13.46 -15.93
CA GLU A 180 2.89 -12.88 -14.98
C GLU A 180 2.51 -11.45 -14.57
N LEU A 181 1.49 -10.84 -15.16
CA LEU A 181 1.15 -9.42 -15.00
C LEU A 181 1.00 -8.97 -13.53
N LEU A 182 0.55 -9.86 -12.65
CA LEU A 182 0.35 -9.61 -11.22
C LEU A 182 1.56 -9.96 -10.33
N THR A 183 2.62 -10.53 -10.88
CA THR A 183 3.84 -10.88 -10.13
C THR A 183 4.39 -9.69 -9.35
N PRO A 184 4.53 -8.48 -9.94
CA PRO A 184 5.06 -7.36 -9.20
C PRO A 184 4.10 -6.83 -8.12
N VAL A 185 2.79 -6.98 -8.34
CA VAL A 185 1.75 -6.64 -7.36
C VAL A 185 1.89 -7.50 -6.11
N TRP A 186 1.97 -8.82 -6.28
CA TRP A 186 2.13 -9.75 -5.16
C TRP A 186 3.45 -9.55 -4.43
N PHE A 187 4.52 -9.25 -5.18
CA PHE A 187 5.82 -8.95 -4.61
C PHE A 187 5.81 -7.68 -3.76
N GLY A 188 5.30 -6.56 -4.30
CA GLY A 188 5.22 -5.28 -3.59
C GLY A 188 4.37 -5.39 -2.31
N ASP A 189 3.22 -6.06 -2.37
CA ASP A 189 2.38 -6.31 -1.20
C ASP A 189 3.10 -7.19 -0.15
N SER A 190 3.76 -8.26 -0.59
CA SER A 190 4.52 -9.14 0.31
C SER A 190 5.71 -8.41 0.96
N LEU A 191 6.40 -7.55 0.21
CA LEU A 191 7.53 -6.77 0.71
C LEU A 191 7.07 -5.74 1.76
N GLU A 192 5.99 -5.00 1.49
CA GLU A 192 5.40 -4.06 2.44
C GLU A 192 4.87 -4.79 3.68
N TYR A 193 4.15 -5.91 3.52
CA TYR A 193 3.69 -6.73 4.64
C TYR A 193 4.85 -7.17 5.53
N MET A 194 5.95 -7.65 4.95
CA MET A 194 7.14 -8.06 5.70
C MET A 194 7.81 -6.89 6.42
N SER A 195 7.88 -5.72 5.78
CA SER A 195 8.38 -4.48 6.40
C SER A 195 7.54 -4.08 7.61
N LEU A 196 6.20 -4.06 7.46
CA LEU A 196 5.25 -3.74 8.52
C LEU A 196 5.28 -4.75 9.66
N LYS A 197 5.44 -6.04 9.35
CA LYS A 197 5.61 -7.13 10.33
C LYS A 197 6.89 -6.96 11.13
N ALA A 198 8.01 -6.63 10.47
CA ALA A 198 9.29 -6.38 11.15
C ALA A 198 9.21 -5.18 12.11
N ALA A 199 8.64 -4.05 11.65
CA ALA A 199 8.45 -2.87 12.49
C ALA A 199 7.50 -3.14 13.68
N THR A 200 6.43 -3.91 13.46
CA THR A 200 5.54 -4.35 14.54
C THR A 200 6.28 -5.22 15.56
N SER A 201 7.09 -6.16 15.09
CA SER A 201 7.91 -7.03 15.95
C SER A 201 8.92 -6.22 16.78
N ALA A 202 9.54 -5.19 16.22
CA ALA A 202 10.43 -4.29 16.95
C ALA A 202 9.72 -3.55 18.09
N ILE A 203 8.50 -3.03 17.86
CA ILE A 203 7.67 -2.38 18.89
C ILE A 203 7.32 -3.37 20.00
N ALA A 204 6.86 -4.57 19.65
CA ALA A 204 6.50 -5.62 20.61
C ALA A 204 7.72 -6.07 21.44
N SER A 205 8.86 -6.30 20.78
CA SER A 205 10.13 -6.65 21.42
C SER A 205 10.58 -5.57 22.39
N PHE A 206 10.44 -4.29 22.02
CA PHE A 206 10.77 -3.18 22.90
C PHE A 206 9.83 -3.10 24.11
N ALA A 207 8.54 -3.40 23.93
CA ALA A 207 7.59 -3.50 25.05
C ALA A 207 7.94 -4.64 26.03
N VAL A 208 8.35 -5.81 25.52
CA VAL A 208 8.84 -6.90 26.37
C VAL A 208 10.11 -6.49 27.12
N ALA A 209 11.07 -5.91 26.42
CA ALA A 209 12.36 -5.54 26.99
C ALA A 209 12.24 -4.47 28.10
N THR A 210 11.30 -3.53 27.94
CA THR A 210 11.01 -2.49 28.93
C THR A 210 10.18 -3.00 30.11
N HIS A 211 9.38 -4.05 29.93
CA HIS A 211 8.65 -4.71 31.02
C HIS A 211 9.57 -5.55 31.93
N GLN A 212 10.57 -6.22 31.35
CA GLN A 212 11.42 -7.18 32.07
C GLN A 212 12.64 -6.57 32.78
N ASN A 213 13.13 -5.40 32.34
CA ASN A 213 14.33 -4.76 32.89
C ASN A 213 14.00 -3.54 33.75
N ASP A 214 14.05 -3.70 35.06
CA ASP A 214 13.56 -2.68 36.00
C ASP A 214 14.55 -1.53 36.26
N GLU A 215 15.86 -1.62 35.94
CA GLU A 215 16.80 -0.57 36.40
C GLU A 215 17.90 -0.08 35.43
N LYS A 216 18.23 -0.74 34.32
CA LYS A 216 19.15 -0.18 33.30
C LYS A 216 18.79 -0.62 31.88
N MET A 217 18.62 0.34 30.95
CA MET A 217 18.60 0.03 29.52
C MET A 217 19.98 -0.50 29.11
N SER A 218 20.09 -1.81 28.92
CA SER A 218 21.28 -2.43 28.32
C SER A 218 21.54 -1.81 26.95
N GLU A 219 22.77 -1.91 26.43
CA GLU A 219 23.12 -1.42 25.09
C GLU A 219 22.15 -1.97 24.03
N SER A 220 21.84 -3.26 24.09
CA SER A 220 20.84 -3.88 23.21
C SER A 220 19.44 -3.24 23.29
N VAL A 221 18.98 -2.86 24.48
CA VAL A 221 17.69 -2.17 24.65
C VAL A 221 17.75 -0.75 24.09
N GLN A 222 18.90 -0.07 24.19
CA GLN A 222 19.10 1.26 23.60
C GLN A 222 19.09 1.20 22.08
N VAL A 223 19.74 0.21 21.47
CA VAL A 223 19.72 -0.01 20.02
C VAL A 223 18.30 -0.33 19.55
N LEU A 224 17.57 -1.20 20.26
CA LEU A 224 16.17 -1.50 19.95
C LEU A 224 15.26 -0.26 20.10
N HIS A 225 15.50 0.58 21.09
CA HIS A 225 14.77 1.85 21.24
C HIS A 225 15.03 2.79 20.06
N ALA A 226 16.29 2.95 19.64
CA ALA A 226 16.65 3.74 18.46
C ALA A 226 15.99 3.17 17.19
N ARG A 227 15.93 1.85 17.07
CA ARG A 227 15.24 1.16 15.98
C ARG A 227 13.74 1.45 15.93
N VAL A 228 13.06 1.47 17.08
CA VAL A 228 11.63 1.82 17.15
C VAL A 228 11.39 3.29 16.82
N LEU A 229 12.25 4.19 17.30
CA LEU A 229 12.19 5.62 16.96
C LEU A 229 12.46 5.87 15.46
N SER A 230 13.24 5.00 14.80
CA SER A 230 13.54 5.11 13.37
C SER A 230 12.42 4.60 12.45
N ILE A 231 11.38 3.93 12.97
CA ILE A 231 10.28 3.40 12.16
C ILE A 231 9.61 4.53 11.34
N ILE A 232 9.32 5.67 11.98
CA ILE A 232 8.64 6.80 11.31
C ILE A 232 9.48 7.42 10.20
N PRO A 233 10.73 7.88 10.45
CA PRO A 233 11.55 8.41 9.36
C PRO A 233 11.81 7.37 8.28
N GLN A 234 11.91 6.08 8.62
CA GLN A 234 11.99 5.02 7.60
C GLN A 234 10.74 4.91 6.75
N HIS A 235 9.54 4.93 7.34
CA HIS A 235 8.29 4.91 6.58
C HIS A 235 8.11 6.15 5.70
N TRP A 236 8.56 7.31 6.18
CA TRP A 236 8.61 8.52 5.36
C TRP A 236 9.75 8.54 4.35
N ARG A 237 10.60 7.50 4.30
CA ARG A 237 11.75 7.38 3.39
C ARG A 237 12.75 8.54 3.55
N LEU A 238 12.94 8.99 4.78
CA LEU A 238 13.81 10.09 5.15
C LEU A 238 15.09 9.58 5.84
N GLY A 239 16.14 10.40 5.76
CA GLY A 239 17.23 10.35 6.74
C GLY A 239 16.84 11.01 8.07
N LEU A 240 17.82 11.19 8.95
CA LEU A 240 17.67 12.03 10.14
C LEU A 240 17.74 13.52 9.74
N GLY A 241 16.68 13.99 9.06
CA GLY A 241 16.51 15.36 8.56
C GLY A 241 15.94 16.34 9.58
N SER A 242 15.92 17.62 9.21
CA SER A 242 15.47 18.72 10.07
C SER A 242 13.99 18.58 10.46
N ARG A 243 13.16 18.07 9.56
CA ARG A 243 11.71 17.93 9.79
C ARG A 243 11.36 16.79 10.74
N THR A 244 12.05 15.66 10.64
CA THR A 244 11.90 14.56 11.61
C THR A 244 12.34 15.01 13.01
N LEU A 245 13.43 15.79 13.09
CA LEU A 245 13.92 16.34 14.36
C LEU A 245 12.91 17.30 15.02
N GLU A 246 12.21 18.12 14.23
CA GLU A 246 11.14 18.98 14.75
C GLU A 246 10.01 18.19 15.40
N LEU A 247 9.73 16.96 14.96
CA LEU A 247 8.67 16.09 15.51
C LEU A 247 9.17 15.08 16.55
N PHE A 248 10.48 15.07 16.86
CA PHE A 248 11.10 14.02 17.66
C PHE A 248 10.44 13.81 19.03
N HIS A 249 10.02 14.89 19.70
CA HIS A 249 9.36 14.78 21.00
C HIS A 249 8.00 14.08 20.90
N GLU A 250 7.19 14.44 19.90
CA GLU A 250 5.92 13.79 19.63
C GLU A 250 6.09 12.32 19.21
N ILE A 251 7.14 12.01 18.43
CA ILE A 251 7.54 10.63 18.09
C ILE A 251 7.84 9.82 19.35
N ALA A 252 8.72 10.34 20.21
CA ALA A 252 9.14 9.66 21.43
C ALA A 252 7.95 9.42 22.37
N ASP A 253 7.13 10.45 22.59
CA ASP A 253 5.92 10.38 23.41
C ASP A 253 4.92 9.33 22.89
N LEU A 254 4.72 9.26 21.57
CA LEU A 254 3.84 8.28 20.95
C LEU A 254 4.35 6.85 21.13
N VAL A 255 5.64 6.62 20.94
CA VAL A 255 6.28 5.31 21.16
C VAL A 255 6.10 4.87 22.62
N ILE A 256 6.27 5.78 23.59
CA ILE A 256 6.06 5.49 25.02
C ILE A 256 4.63 5.02 25.28
N PHE A 257 3.63 5.72 24.74
CA PHE A 257 2.23 5.32 24.91
C PHE A 257 1.92 4.00 24.22
N LEU A 258 2.44 3.79 23.01
CA LEU A 258 2.22 2.57 22.24
C LEU A 258 2.80 1.35 22.95
N VAL A 259 4.05 1.43 23.38
CA VAL A 259 4.72 0.39 24.18
C VAL A 259 3.92 0.06 25.43
N ASN A 260 3.42 1.07 26.14
CA ASN A 260 2.65 0.85 27.36
C ASN A 260 1.32 0.11 27.10
N VAL A 261 0.59 0.46 26.03
CA VAL A 261 -0.68 -0.24 25.73
C VAL A 261 -0.45 -1.63 25.14
N VAL A 262 0.61 -1.82 24.35
CA VAL A 262 1.02 -3.13 23.81
C VAL A 262 1.40 -4.06 24.96
N GLN A 263 2.22 -3.59 25.90
CA GLN A 263 2.56 -4.35 27.11
C GLN A 263 1.30 -4.80 27.86
N ARG A 264 0.36 -3.89 28.12
CA ARG A 264 -0.85 -4.23 28.88
C ARG A 264 -1.69 -5.30 28.18
N LYS A 265 -1.91 -5.15 26.87
CA LYS A 265 -2.77 -6.06 26.09
C LYS A 265 -2.11 -7.41 25.87
N GLU A 266 -0.88 -7.42 25.37
CA GLU A 266 -0.22 -8.63 24.87
C GLU A 266 0.56 -9.37 25.97
N ILE A 267 1.12 -8.64 26.94
CA ILE A 267 1.97 -9.21 28.01
C ILE A 267 1.17 -9.40 29.29
N ASP A 268 0.64 -8.32 29.86
CA ASP A 268 -0.10 -8.37 31.12
C ASP A 268 -1.47 -9.05 30.95
N LYS A 269 -1.96 -9.19 29.71
CA LYS A 269 -3.30 -9.67 29.34
C LYS A 269 -4.41 -8.86 30.06
N THR A 270 -4.17 -7.57 30.23
CA THR A 270 -5.12 -6.62 30.82
C THR A 270 -5.48 -5.52 29.82
N GLU A 271 -6.77 -5.28 29.60
CA GLU A 271 -7.22 -4.14 28.77
C GLU A 271 -7.32 -2.83 29.56
N LYS A 272 -6.47 -2.64 30.57
CA LYS A 272 -6.56 -1.47 31.45
C LYS A 272 -6.22 -0.18 30.66
N PRO A 273 -7.12 0.80 30.55
CA PRO A 273 -6.85 2.02 29.78
C PRO A 273 -5.72 2.86 30.37
N LEU A 274 -4.85 3.41 29.53
CA LEU A 274 -3.87 4.42 29.90
C LEU A 274 -4.58 5.76 30.14
N SER A 275 -4.74 6.11 31.40
CA SER A 275 -5.49 7.28 31.84
C SER A 275 -4.66 8.56 31.85
N LYS A 276 -5.33 9.72 31.72
CA LYS A 276 -4.71 11.04 31.93
C LYS A 276 -4.01 11.17 33.29
N GLY A 277 -4.52 10.51 34.32
CA GLY A 277 -3.92 10.49 35.66
C GLY A 277 -2.58 9.76 35.69
N GLU A 278 -2.44 8.65 34.96
CA GLU A 278 -1.17 7.95 34.77
C GLU A 278 -0.15 8.79 34.01
N VAL A 279 -0.56 9.44 32.92
CA VAL A 279 0.32 10.34 32.16
C VAL A 279 0.85 11.47 33.04
N LYS A 280 0.00 12.07 33.89
CA LYS A 280 0.43 13.07 34.87
C LYS A 280 1.43 12.52 35.90
N ARG A 281 1.33 11.25 36.28
CA ARG A 281 2.32 10.60 37.17
C ARG A 281 3.65 10.39 36.47
N MET A 282 3.64 9.95 35.21
CA MET A 282 4.85 9.82 34.39
C MET A 282 5.61 11.15 34.30
N ILE A 283 4.90 12.27 34.08
CA ILE A 283 5.52 13.61 34.04
C ILE A 283 6.13 14.01 35.39
N ARG A 284 5.53 13.60 36.51
CA ARG A 284 6.10 13.88 37.85
C ARG A 284 7.39 13.11 38.10
N GLN A 285 7.51 11.91 37.54
CA GLN A 285 8.71 11.06 37.63
C GLN A 285 9.81 11.53 36.66
N TYR A 286 9.41 12.09 35.51
CA TYR A 286 10.30 12.54 34.43
C TYR A 286 9.94 13.97 33.99
N PRO A 287 10.29 15.02 34.78
CA PRO A 287 9.85 16.40 34.57
C PRO A 287 10.30 17.03 33.26
N GLU A 288 11.32 16.48 32.61
CA GLU A 288 11.80 16.84 31.28
C GLU A 288 10.77 16.55 30.18
N ARG A 289 9.82 15.62 30.40
CA ARG A 289 8.78 15.23 29.44
C ARG A 289 7.51 16.09 29.54
N LYS A 290 7.66 17.42 29.58
CA LYS A 290 6.52 18.35 29.74
C LYS A 290 5.51 18.29 28.59
N GLY A 291 5.93 17.85 27.41
CA GLY A 291 5.09 17.68 26.21
C GLY A 291 4.10 16.51 26.28
N LEU A 292 4.36 15.51 27.13
CA LEU A 292 3.66 14.23 27.15
C LEU A 292 2.13 14.37 27.30
N LEU A 293 1.67 15.31 28.13
CA LEU A 293 0.24 15.55 28.31
C LEU A 293 -0.41 16.16 27.07
N ARG A 294 0.30 17.05 26.36
CA ARG A 294 -0.19 17.67 25.13
C ARG A 294 -0.29 16.61 24.02
N THR A 295 0.74 15.78 23.87
CA THR A 295 0.75 14.67 22.90
C THR A 295 -0.41 13.70 23.16
N TYR A 296 -0.65 13.33 24.42
CA TYR A 296 -1.77 12.47 24.80
C TYR A 296 -3.14 13.03 24.37
N GLU A 297 -3.38 14.34 24.56
CA GLU A 297 -4.63 14.97 24.15
C GLU A 297 -4.75 15.08 22.62
N LEU A 298 -3.65 15.33 21.90
CA LEU A 298 -3.63 15.33 20.43
C LEU A 298 -3.95 13.95 19.86
N ILE A 299 -3.42 12.87 20.47
CA ILE A 299 -3.78 11.49 20.10
C ILE A 299 -5.28 11.32 20.26
N LYS A 300 -5.84 11.65 21.43
CA LYS A 300 -7.29 11.52 21.65
C LYS A 300 -8.12 12.37 20.69
N GLU A 301 -7.65 13.57 20.31
CA GLU A 301 -8.32 14.38 19.29
C GLU A 301 -8.39 13.65 17.95
N PHE A 302 -7.27 13.08 17.49
CA PHE A 302 -7.19 12.37 16.22
C PHE A 302 -8.03 11.09 16.21
N GLN A 303 -7.83 10.22 17.21
CA GLN A 303 -8.52 8.93 17.26
C GLN A 303 -10.06 9.06 17.34
N LYS A 304 -10.58 10.16 17.93
CA LYS A 304 -12.03 10.44 17.92
C LYS A 304 -12.60 10.82 16.56
N LYS A 305 -11.77 11.32 15.64
CA LYS A 305 -12.19 11.66 14.27
C LYS A 305 -12.19 10.42 13.37
N ASN A 306 -11.36 9.43 13.69
CA ASN A 306 -11.27 8.19 12.95
C ASN A 306 -12.45 7.27 13.25
N LYS A 307 -12.83 6.47 12.24
CA LYS A 307 -13.73 5.34 12.40
C LYS A 307 -13.10 4.30 13.34
N PRO A 308 -13.90 3.49 14.07
CA PRO A 308 -13.38 2.49 15.00
C PRO A 308 -12.28 1.57 14.42
N GLU A 309 -12.49 1.06 13.21
CA GLU A 309 -11.59 0.19 12.47
C GLU A 309 -10.25 0.88 12.09
N ASP A 310 -10.25 2.21 11.98
CA ASP A 310 -9.09 3.05 11.62
C ASP A 310 -8.38 3.65 12.84
N ARG A 311 -8.64 3.13 14.05
CA ARG A 311 -8.02 3.64 15.28
C ARG A 311 -6.79 2.84 15.67
N LEU A 312 -5.67 3.54 15.82
CA LEU A 312 -4.49 3.03 16.53
C LEU A 312 -4.82 2.82 18.02
N PHE A 313 -5.58 3.75 18.61
CA PHE A 313 -6.02 3.66 20.00
C PHE A 313 -7.53 3.80 20.10
N GLU A 314 -8.16 2.86 20.78
CA GLU A 314 -9.53 2.99 21.22
C GLU A 314 -9.62 3.78 22.53
N ILE A 315 -10.72 4.52 22.71
CA ILE A 315 -10.94 5.33 23.92
C ILE A 315 -11.94 4.63 24.83
N ARG A 316 -11.43 3.92 25.84
CA ARG A 316 -12.23 3.23 26.86
C ARG A 316 -12.07 3.90 28.21
N ASN A 317 -13.19 4.18 28.89
CA ASN A 317 -13.22 4.88 30.18
C ASN A 317 -12.39 6.18 30.20
N GLY A 318 -12.36 6.89 29.08
CA GLY A 318 -11.59 8.13 28.92
C GLY A 318 -10.06 7.96 28.80
N GLY A 319 -9.55 6.73 28.86
CA GLY A 319 -8.14 6.38 28.62
C GLY A 319 -7.91 5.77 27.23
N LEU A 320 -6.63 5.50 26.90
CA LEU A 320 -6.23 4.85 25.64
C LEU A 320 -6.07 3.34 25.85
N VAL A 321 -6.60 2.52 24.95
CA VAL A 321 -6.25 1.10 24.80
C VAL A 321 -5.87 0.84 23.35
N LEU A 322 -5.18 -0.27 23.07
CA LEU A 322 -4.82 -0.60 21.69
C LEU A 322 -6.07 -0.84 20.84
N GLY A 323 -6.16 -0.16 19.70
CA GLY A 323 -7.25 -0.30 18.74
C GLY A 323 -7.06 -1.49 17.78
N PRO A 324 -7.97 -1.65 16.81
CA PRO A 324 -7.94 -2.75 15.84
C PRO A 324 -6.99 -2.49 14.66
N LEU A 325 -6.63 -1.23 14.38
CA LEU A 325 -5.77 -0.89 13.24
C LEU A 325 -4.37 -1.50 13.40
N GLN A 326 -3.78 -1.93 12.28
CA GLN A 326 -2.39 -2.38 12.23
C GLN A 326 -1.45 -1.32 12.83
N LEU A 327 -0.56 -1.76 13.73
CA LEU A 327 0.19 -0.90 14.65
C LEU A 327 1.01 0.18 13.94
N VAL A 328 1.74 -0.20 12.90
CA VAL A 328 2.67 0.67 12.20
C VAL A 328 1.90 1.68 11.34
N ARG A 329 0.86 1.23 10.63
CA ARG A 329 -0.06 2.08 9.87
C ARG A 329 -0.68 3.15 10.76
N GLY A 330 -1.21 2.76 11.91
CA GLY A 330 -1.77 3.70 12.88
C GLY A 330 -0.73 4.65 13.47
N LEU A 331 0.51 4.18 13.68
CA LEU A 331 1.64 5.01 14.11
C LEU A 331 1.95 6.09 13.07
N ILE A 332 2.04 5.73 11.79
CA ILE A 332 2.31 6.67 10.69
C ILE A 332 1.18 7.69 10.57
N GLN A 333 -0.09 7.27 10.52
CA GLN A 333 -1.24 8.19 10.45
C GLN A 333 -1.25 9.20 11.62
N GLN A 334 -0.95 8.74 12.83
CA GLN A 334 -0.86 9.62 14.00
C GLN A 334 0.28 10.65 13.88
N MET A 335 1.39 10.27 13.25
CA MET A 335 2.53 11.15 13.01
C MET A 335 2.26 12.18 11.92
N GLU A 336 1.60 11.80 10.83
CA GLU A 336 1.17 12.74 9.79
C GLU A 336 0.23 13.80 10.37
N TYR A 337 -0.65 13.40 11.27
CA TYR A 337 -1.50 14.34 12.00
C TYR A 337 -0.68 15.30 12.89
N PHE A 338 0.40 14.84 13.53
CA PHE A 338 1.30 15.74 14.27
C PHE A 338 2.06 16.69 13.34
N ALA A 339 2.55 16.20 12.20
CA ALA A 339 3.19 17.02 11.17
C ALA A 339 2.24 18.12 10.70
N LEU A 340 0.99 17.77 10.34
CA LEU A 340 -0.04 18.73 9.96
C LEU A 340 -0.26 19.82 11.03
N LYS A 341 -0.31 19.43 12.32
CA LYS A 341 -0.55 20.36 13.43
C LYS A 341 0.64 21.27 13.72
N LYS A 342 1.87 20.82 13.48
CA LYS A 342 3.09 21.51 13.91
C LYS A 342 3.82 22.23 12.76
N GLN A 343 3.81 21.64 11.57
CA GLN A 343 4.49 22.12 10.37
C GLN A 343 3.52 22.76 9.35
N GLY A 344 2.20 22.59 9.52
CA GLY A 344 1.18 23.21 8.67
C GLY A 344 0.71 22.31 7.52
N ALA A 345 -0.18 22.81 6.65
CA ALA A 345 -0.81 22.01 5.59
C ALA A 345 0.18 21.50 4.54
N ASP A 346 1.25 22.26 4.28
CA ASP A 346 2.25 21.98 3.24
C ASP A 346 3.43 21.14 3.73
N TRP A 347 3.34 20.54 4.93
CA TRP A 347 4.41 19.74 5.54
C TRP A 347 4.95 18.65 4.60
N HIS A 348 4.06 18.05 3.80
CA HIS A 348 4.38 16.97 2.88
C HIS A 348 5.26 17.42 1.69
N SER A 349 5.11 18.66 1.19
CA SER A 349 5.98 19.20 0.13
C SER A 349 7.40 19.42 0.64
N LEU A 350 7.54 19.81 1.92
CA LEU A 350 8.84 19.98 2.56
C LEU A 350 9.59 18.64 2.76
N LEU A 351 8.86 17.52 2.82
CA LEU A 351 9.48 16.20 2.90
C LEU A 351 10.09 15.75 1.57
N GLU A 352 9.52 16.13 0.42
CA GLU A 352 10.04 15.73 -0.89
C GLU A 352 11.45 16.25 -1.14
N GLU A 353 11.75 17.46 -0.67
CA GLU A 353 13.10 18.03 -0.73
C GLU A 353 14.08 17.21 0.11
N GLU A 354 13.70 16.86 1.35
CA GLU A 354 14.54 16.03 2.24
C GLU A 354 14.71 14.60 1.70
N GLN A 355 13.66 14.01 1.10
CA GLN A 355 13.71 12.69 0.47
C GLN A 355 14.64 12.70 -0.75
N THR A 356 14.52 13.72 -1.60
CA THR A 356 15.40 13.90 -2.76
C THR A 356 16.84 13.98 -2.29
N ARG A 357 17.16 14.84 -1.32
CA ARG A 357 18.53 14.95 -0.79
C ARG A 357 19.02 13.65 -0.19
N PHE A 358 18.20 12.99 0.64
CA PHE A 358 18.53 11.69 1.21
C PHE A 358 18.84 10.62 0.15
N LEU A 359 18.09 10.59 -0.95
CA LEU A 359 18.33 9.68 -2.07
C LEU A 359 19.64 10.02 -2.79
N LEU A 360 19.80 11.27 -3.20
CA LEU A 360 20.94 11.70 -4.02
C LEU A 360 22.27 11.60 -3.26
N ASP A 361 22.29 12.01 -1.98
CA ASP A 361 23.48 11.97 -1.11
C ASP A 361 23.99 10.54 -0.89
N ASP A 362 23.12 9.54 -0.99
CA ASP A 362 23.51 8.14 -0.89
C ASP A 362 23.90 7.54 -2.24
N LEU A 363 23.22 7.89 -3.33
CA LEU A 363 23.56 7.40 -4.66
C LEU A 363 24.91 7.92 -5.16
N ILE A 364 25.27 9.18 -4.86
CA ILE A 364 26.55 9.76 -5.26
C ILE A 364 27.78 9.06 -4.64
N LYS A 365 27.57 8.25 -3.60
CA LYS A 365 28.62 7.42 -2.98
C LYS A 365 28.93 6.15 -3.78
N CYS A 366 28.17 5.87 -4.84
CA CYS A 366 28.35 4.70 -5.70
C CYS A 366 29.15 5.09 -6.95
N ASP A 367 30.34 4.53 -7.14
CA ASP A 367 31.26 4.91 -8.22
C ASP A 367 30.67 4.76 -9.63
N HIS A 368 29.76 3.80 -9.83
CA HIS A 368 29.08 3.52 -11.09
C HIS A 368 27.86 4.40 -11.36
N ILE A 369 27.41 5.20 -10.38
CA ILE A 369 26.24 6.06 -10.51
C ILE A 369 26.70 7.51 -10.70
N ASP A 370 26.20 8.17 -11.75
CA ASP A 370 26.25 9.63 -11.87
C ASP A 370 24.87 10.20 -11.57
N VAL A 371 24.80 11.10 -10.59
CA VAL A 371 23.61 11.89 -10.29
C VAL A 371 23.68 13.19 -11.09
N LEU A 372 22.70 13.41 -11.98
CA LEU A 372 22.60 14.61 -12.80
C LEU A 372 21.44 15.46 -12.27
N GLU A 373 21.77 16.45 -11.45
CA GLU A 373 20.82 17.31 -10.72
C GLU A 373 20.30 18.47 -11.58
N PHE A 374 19.59 18.14 -12.66
CA PHE A 374 18.89 19.13 -13.45
C PHE A 374 17.50 18.62 -13.86
N GLU A 375 16.58 19.57 -14.02
CA GLU A 375 15.19 19.27 -14.35
C GLU A 375 14.94 19.34 -15.86
N LEU A 376 13.93 18.60 -16.33
CA LEU A 376 13.36 18.76 -17.67
C LEU A 376 11.86 19.11 -17.57
N LYS A 377 11.55 20.36 -17.92
CA LYS A 377 10.21 20.97 -17.84
C LYS A 377 9.94 21.80 -19.11
N PRO A 378 8.67 22.13 -19.45
CA PRO A 378 8.33 22.90 -20.65
C PRO A 378 9.02 24.27 -20.77
N ASP A 379 9.45 24.87 -19.66
CA ASP A 379 10.19 26.14 -19.65
C ASP A 379 11.68 25.98 -20.03
N LYS A 380 12.18 24.74 -20.17
CA LYS A 380 13.59 24.44 -20.47
C LYS A 380 13.90 24.28 -21.95
N PHE A 381 12.89 24.19 -22.80
CA PHE A 381 13.05 23.97 -24.24
C PHE A 381 11.88 24.59 -25.02
N ASP A 382 11.96 24.57 -26.34
CA ASP A 382 10.85 25.02 -27.18
C ASP A 382 9.71 23.98 -27.18
N SER A 383 8.67 24.25 -26.39
CA SER A 383 7.50 23.40 -26.24
C SER A 383 6.33 23.81 -27.12
N SER A 384 6.52 24.68 -28.13
CA SER A 384 5.44 25.20 -29.00
C SER A 384 4.61 24.11 -29.65
N ASP A 385 5.26 23.00 -30.00
CA ASP A 385 4.65 21.86 -30.70
C ASP A 385 3.88 20.91 -29.77
N PHE A 386 3.97 21.14 -28.45
CA PHE A 386 3.34 20.33 -27.41
C PHE A 386 2.35 21.17 -26.60
N THR A 387 1.22 21.50 -27.21
CA THR A 387 0.10 22.11 -26.50
C THR A 387 -0.32 21.22 -25.33
N GLU A 388 -0.47 21.82 -24.14
CA GLU A 388 -0.82 21.16 -22.88
C GLU A 388 0.24 20.22 -22.28
N LEU A 389 1.51 20.31 -22.67
CA LEU A 389 2.59 19.52 -22.07
C LEU A 389 2.76 19.83 -20.58
N ARG A 390 2.91 18.76 -19.79
CA ARG A 390 3.11 18.83 -18.32
C ARG A 390 4.41 18.15 -17.89
N LEU A 391 5.36 17.98 -18.81
CA LEU A 391 6.59 17.23 -18.57
C LEU A 391 7.29 17.73 -17.30
N ASP A 392 7.66 16.82 -16.42
CA ASP A 392 8.32 17.16 -15.16
C ASP A 392 9.23 16.02 -14.73
N VAL A 393 10.52 16.17 -15.04
CA VAL A 393 11.59 15.32 -14.53
C VAL A 393 12.35 16.10 -13.49
N ASP A 394 12.48 15.57 -12.29
CA ASP A 394 13.16 16.24 -11.17
C ASP A 394 14.68 16.11 -11.29
N PHE A 395 15.18 14.94 -11.70
CA PHE A 395 16.60 14.66 -11.89
C PHE A 395 16.82 13.43 -12.78
N PHE A 396 18.07 13.21 -13.20
CA PHE A 396 18.46 12.01 -13.94
C PHE A 396 19.48 11.20 -13.16
N ILE A 397 19.36 9.87 -13.24
CA ILE A 397 20.33 8.93 -12.69
C ILE A 397 20.93 8.17 -13.85
N ARG A 398 22.23 8.35 -14.10
CA ARG A 398 22.98 7.55 -15.06
C ARG A 398 23.66 6.40 -14.31
N ASP A 399 23.36 5.19 -14.75
CA ASP A 399 24.02 3.98 -14.32
C ASP A 399 25.05 3.52 -15.36
N LYS A 400 26.33 3.75 -15.07
CA LYS A 400 27.44 3.42 -15.95
C LYS A 400 27.70 1.91 -16.03
N SER A 401 27.22 1.12 -15.07
CA SER A 401 27.47 -0.33 -15.04
C SER A 401 26.61 -1.10 -16.04
N ILE A 402 25.43 -0.58 -16.37
CA ILE A 402 24.47 -1.15 -17.33
C ILE A 402 24.16 -0.23 -18.52
N ASN A 403 24.79 0.96 -18.57
CA ASN A 403 24.62 1.97 -19.61
C ASN A 403 23.15 2.43 -19.78
N THR A 404 22.51 2.76 -18.67
CA THR A 404 21.09 3.19 -18.64
C THR A 404 20.96 4.55 -17.95
N VAL A 405 20.06 5.40 -18.45
CA VAL A 405 19.72 6.67 -17.82
C VAL A 405 18.23 6.68 -17.45
N TYR A 406 17.97 6.87 -16.17
CA TYR A 406 16.63 6.99 -15.61
C TYR A 406 16.26 8.48 -15.52
N ALA A 407 15.13 8.85 -16.13
CA ALA A 407 14.49 10.14 -15.95
C ALA A 407 13.51 10.00 -14.78
N VAL A 408 13.86 10.61 -13.65
CA VAL A 408 13.21 10.34 -12.37
C VAL A 408 12.31 11.49 -11.98
N GLN A 409 11.11 11.13 -11.52
CA GLN A 409 10.23 12.03 -10.81
C GLN A 409 9.91 11.47 -9.43
N LEU A 410 10.09 12.27 -8.38
CA LEU A 410 9.87 11.87 -7.00
C LEU A 410 8.55 12.45 -6.48
N LYS A 411 7.75 11.61 -5.82
CA LYS A 411 6.47 12.00 -5.20
C LYS A 411 6.32 11.43 -3.80
N HIS A 412 6.10 12.29 -2.82
CA HIS A 412 5.67 11.92 -1.48
C HIS A 412 4.13 11.96 -1.39
N VAL A 413 3.55 10.83 -1.01
CA VAL A 413 2.11 10.64 -0.84
C VAL A 413 1.81 10.47 0.64
N THR A 414 0.86 11.24 1.16
CA THR A 414 0.36 11.10 2.53
C THR A 414 -0.42 9.79 2.67
N THR A 415 -0.27 9.08 3.80
CA THR A 415 -1.10 7.92 4.07
C THR A 415 -2.58 8.29 4.19
N ASP A 416 -3.45 7.42 3.69
CA ASP A 416 -4.89 7.60 3.73
C ASP A 416 -5.57 6.50 4.56
N THR A 417 -6.87 6.67 4.80
CA THR A 417 -7.71 5.67 5.47
C THR A 417 -8.07 4.49 4.57
N GLU A 418 -8.00 4.63 3.24
CA GLU A 418 -8.19 3.47 2.35
C GLU A 418 -6.98 2.52 2.39
N ALA A 419 -7.23 1.25 2.09
CA ALA A 419 -6.22 0.20 2.00
C ALA A 419 -6.45 -0.67 0.75
N GLY A 420 -5.46 -1.50 0.43
CA GLY A 420 -5.52 -2.47 -0.67
C GLY A 420 -5.83 -1.84 -2.03
N LEU A 421 -6.59 -2.56 -2.85
CA LEU A 421 -6.85 -2.16 -4.23
C LEU A 421 -7.55 -0.79 -4.36
N GLN A 422 -8.44 -0.45 -3.42
CA GLN A 422 -9.12 0.86 -3.44
C GLN A 422 -8.11 2.00 -3.31
N GLN A 423 -7.14 1.85 -2.42
CA GLN A 423 -6.07 2.83 -2.23
C GLN A 423 -5.24 2.97 -3.50
N TRP A 424 -4.86 1.86 -4.15
CA TRP A 424 -4.10 1.89 -5.39
C TRP A 424 -4.82 2.70 -6.47
N PHE A 425 -6.09 2.38 -6.74
CA PHE A 425 -6.89 3.08 -7.75
C PHE A 425 -7.09 4.56 -7.43
N LYS A 426 -7.14 4.92 -6.15
CA LYS A 426 -7.13 6.32 -5.73
C LYS A 426 -5.82 7.00 -6.09
N LEU A 427 -4.70 6.37 -5.74
CA LEU A 427 -3.37 6.94 -5.89
C LEU A 427 -2.92 7.07 -7.35
N ILE A 428 -3.12 6.03 -8.17
CA ILE A 428 -2.66 6.01 -9.57
C ILE A 428 -3.79 6.27 -10.59
N GLY A 429 -5.06 6.14 -10.21
CA GLY A 429 -6.18 6.28 -11.14
C GLY A 429 -6.86 7.65 -11.14
N GLN A 430 -6.85 8.38 -10.02
CA GLN A 430 -7.52 9.68 -9.94
C GLN A 430 -6.62 10.81 -10.44
N LYS A 431 -7.14 11.63 -11.37
CA LYS A 431 -6.41 12.76 -11.97
C LYS A 431 -5.81 13.75 -10.95
N ASP A 432 -6.48 13.94 -9.82
CA ASP A 432 -6.07 14.92 -8.82
C ASP A 432 -5.06 14.36 -7.80
N SER A 433 -4.89 13.04 -7.77
CA SER A 433 -3.90 12.37 -6.91
C SER A 433 -2.48 12.80 -7.28
N LYS A 434 -1.65 13.03 -6.26
CA LYS A 434 -0.27 13.48 -6.43
C LYS A 434 0.59 12.46 -7.18
N LEU A 435 0.38 11.16 -6.93
CA LEU A 435 1.13 10.10 -7.62
C LEU A 435 0.73 10.00 -9.10
N ASN A 436 -0.57 10.01 -9.41
CA ASN A 436 -1.03 10.03 -10.80
C ASN A 436 -0.61 11.30 -11.55
N LYS A 437 -0.55 12.47 -10.88
CA LYS A 437 0.05 13.66 -11.48
C LYS A 437 1.48 13.38 -11.92
N GLY A 438 2.32 12.77 -11.07
CA GLY A 438 3.67 12.37 -11.46
C GLY A 438 3.69 11.44 -12.68
N ILE A 439 2.86 10.38 -12.66
CA ILE A 439 2.73 9.46 -13.79
C ILE A 439 2.40 10.19 -15.11
N LEU A 440 1.39 11.06 -15.08
CA LEU A 440 0.98 11.84 -16.26
C LEU A 440 2.04 12.85 -16.70
N GLN A 441 2.87 13.36 -15.79
CA GLN A 441 3.96 14.28 -16.12
C GLN A 441 5.10 13.55 -16.85
N LEU A 442 5.30 12.25 -16.68
CA LEU A 442 6.31 11.48 -17.41
C LEU A 442 5.78 10.85 -18.72
N GLU A 443 4.47 10.83 -18.95
CA GLU A 443 3.85 10.05 -20.04
C GLU A 443 4.36 10.43 -21.44
N ARG A 444 4.68 11.71 -21.66
CA ARG A 444 5.13 12.25 -22.95
C ARG A 444 6.65 12.41 -23.05
N LEU A 445 7.43 11.88 -22.10
CA LEU A 445 8.90 12.01 -22.12
C LEU A 445 9.49 11.53 -23.45
N ASN A 446 9.16 10.30 -23.86
CA ASN A 446 9.68 9.73 -25.11
C ASN A 446 9.21 10.50 -26.34
N GLU A 447 8.00 11.02 -26.34
CA GLU A 447 7.47 11.84 -27.43
C GLU A 447 8.27 13.14 -27.58
N VAL A 448 8.48 13.85 -26.46
CA VAL A 448 9.24 15.10 -26.42
C VAL A 448 10.67 14.88 -26.90
N VAL A 449 11.35 13.86 -26.39
CA VAL A 449 12.76 13.62 -26.71
C VAL A 449 12.96 13.17 -28.16
N ASN A 450 12.00 12.43 -28.72
CA ASN A 450 12.05 12.03 -30.13
C ASN A 450 11.71 13.18 -31.10
N ASN A 451 10.81 14.10 -30.71
CA ASN A 451 10.26 15.08 -31.64
C ASN A 451 10.80 16.51 -31.46
N SER A 452 11.42 16.85 -30.33
CA SER A 452 11.98 18.19 -30.06
C SER A 452 13.51 18.20 -30.12
N SER A 453 14.09 18.89 -31.11
CA SER A 453 15.55 19.09 -31.16
C SER A 453 16.06 19.96 -30.01
N SER A 454 15.30 20.99 -29.62
CA SER A 454 15.67 21.88 -28.52
C SER A 454 15.71 21.15 -27.18
N ALA A 455 14.77 20.21 -26.93
CA ALA A 455 14.81 19.36 -25.74
C ALA A 455 16.06 18.46 -25.73
N ARG A 456 16.42 17.87 -26.88
CA ARG A 456 17.64 17.04 -27.01
C ARG A 456 18.91 17.85 -26.78
N GLU A 457 18.99 19.05 -27.36
CA GLU A 457 20.12 19.96 -27.19
C GLU A 457 20.29 20.34 -25.71
N TYR A 458 19.20 20.75 -25.04
CA TYR A 458 19.23 21.05 -23.61
C TYR A 458 19.72 19.86 -22.76
N LEU A 459 19.24 18.64 -23.05
CA LEU A 459 19.67 17.43 -22.33
C LEU A 459 21.17 17.13 -22.54
N ILE A 460 21.66 17.33 -23.76
CA ILE A 460 23.08 17.11 -24.10
C ILE A 460 23.98 18.16 -23.43
N GLU A 461 23.56 19.43 -23.44
CA GLU A 461 24.26 20.52 -22.76
C GLU A 461 24.39 20.28 -21.24
N ASN A 462 23.41 19.61 -20.64
CA ASN A 462 23.42 19.25 -19.22
C ASN A 462 24.10 17.88 -18.94
N GLY A 463 24.79 17.32 -19.94
CA GLY A 463 25.75 16.24 -19.73
C GLY A 463 25.31 14.85 -20.21
N LEU A 464 24.14 14.70 -20.84
CA LEU A 464 23.74 13.45 -21.49
C LEU A 464 24.35 13.28 -22.87
N THR A 465 24.54 12.04 -23.32
CA THR A 465 24.95 11.74 -24.69
C THR A 465 23.74 11.63 -25.62
N THR A 466 23.96 11.78 -26.93
CA THR A 466 22.90 11.62 -27.93
C THR A 466 22.19 10.26 -27.85
N GLU A 467 22.93 9.19 -27.53
CA GLU A 467 22.37 7.84 -27.40
C GLU A 467 21.53 7.69 -26.12
N GLU A 468 22.00 8.25 -25.00
CA GLU A 468 21.28 8.23 -23.73
C GLU A 468 19.95 8.97 -23.80
N VAL A 469 19.96 10.14 -24.44
CA VAL A 469 18.76 10.98 -24.62
C VAL A 469 17.64 10.18 -25.30
N LEU A 470 17.94 9.44 -26.37
CA LEU A 470 16.92 8.67 -27.10
C LEU A 470 16.43 7.41 -26.35
N ASN A 471 17.06 7.04 -25.24
CA ASN A 471 16.80 5.80 -24.50
C ASN A 471 16.46 6.02 -23.02
N LEU A 472 16.04 7.23 -22.64
CA LEU A 472 15.65 7.57 -21.28
C LEU A 472 14.54 6.63 -20.75
N LYS A 473 14.70 6.17 -19.51
CA LYS A 473 13.74 5.30 -18.83
C LYS A 473 12.91 6.12 -17.83
N PRO A 474 11.60 6.30 -18.03
CA PRO A 474 10.77 7.08 -17.12
C PRO A 474 10.49 6.28 -15.83
N ILE A 475 10.88 6.85 -14.69
CA ILE A 475 10.69 6.24 -13.37
C ILE A 475 9.99 7.23 -12.44
N VAL A 476 8.93 6.78 -11.76
CA VAL A 476 8.35 7.50 -10.63
C VAL A 476 8.79 6.85 -9.33
N VAL A 477 9.46 7.62 -8.48
CA VAL A 477 9.89 7.21 -7.15
C VAL A 477 8.88 7.73 -6.11
N HIS A 478 8.45 6.87 -5.19
CA HIS A 478 7.45 7.22 -4.17
C HIS A 478 7.70 6.55 -2.80
N ASN A 479 6.80 6.75 -1.84
CA ASN A 479 6.88 6.23 -0.47
C ASN A 479 5.77 5.22 -0.13
N VAL A 480 5.27 4.48 -1.12
CA VAL A 480 4.11 3.59 -0.96
C VAL A 480 4.55 2.17 -1.32
N GLY A 481 5.00 1.39 -0.34
CA GLY A 481 5.63 0.08 -0.59
C GLY A 481 4.74 -0.94 -1.32
N SER A 482 3.41 -0.87 -1.14
CA SER A 482 2.50 -1.77 -1.86
C SER A 482 2.40 -1.48 -3.37
N LEU A 483 2.81 -0.28 -3.83
CA LEU A 483 2.84 0.10 -5.25
C LEU A 483 4.24 -0.06 -5.88
N ASP A 484 5.14 -0.78 -5.21
CA ASP A 484 6.51 -0.98 -5.66
C ASP A 484 6.59 -1.96 -6.85
N CYS A 485 7.62 -1.82 -7.68
CA CYS A 485 7.88 -2.69 -8.84
C CYS A 485 6.74 -2.73 -9.90
N ILE A 486 5.87 -1.72 -10.00
CA ILE A 486 4.76 -1.75 -10.97
C ILE A 486 5.13 -1.08 -12.30
N THR A 487 4.79 -1.69 -13.44
CA THR A 487 4.87 -1.06 -14.76
C THR A 487 3.49 -0.56 -15.22
N LEU A 488 3.41 0.73 -15.55
CA LEU A 488 2.24 1.37 -16.14
C LEU A 488 2.42 1.60 -17.65
N HIS A 489 1.41 2.22 -18.27
CA HIS A 489 1.48 2.65 -19.67
C HIS A 489 2.75 3.49 -19.95
N ASN A 490 3.20 3.51 -21.21
CA ASN A 490 4.44 4.16 -21.65
C ASN A 490 5.71 3.67 -20.93
N ASN A 491 5.67 2.46 -20.35
CA ASN A 491 6.76 1.82 -19.59
C ASN A 491 7.22 2.64 -18.36
N ILE A 492 6.33 3.45 -17.80
CA ILE A 492 6.61 4.16 -16.54
C ILE A 492 6.64 3.12 -15.43
N CYS A 493 7.80 2.98 -14.77
CA CYS A 493 7.93 2.09 -13.63
C CYS A 493 7.78 2.88 -12.32
N LEU A 494 7.04 2.30 -11.38
CA LEU A 494 6.85 2.83 -10.03
C LEU A 494 7.78 2.08 -9.08
N TYR A 495 8.54 2.81 -8.28
CA TYR A 495 9.36 2.23 -7.23
C TYR A 495 9.22 2.97 -5.92
N ASP A 496 9.17 2.21 -4.83
CA ASP A 496 9.46 2.74 -3.51
C ASP A 496 10.90 3.29 -3.48
N LEU A 497 11.11 4.44 -2.84
CA LEU A 497 12.41 5.11 -2.73
C LEU A 497 13.50 4.19 -2.21
N TYR A 498 13.21 3.36 -1.19
CA TYR A 498 14.20 2.43 -0.67
C TYR A 498 14.52 1.32 -1.65
N THR A 499 13.54 0.80 -2.38
CA THR A 499 13.79 -0.20 -3.44
C THR A 499 14.62 0.40 -4.57
N PHE A 500 14.23 1.57 -5.07
CA PHE A 500 14.96 2.30 -6.11
C PHE A 500 16.43 2.53 -5.72
N LYS A 501 16.65 3.07 -4.51
CA LYS A 501 17.98 3.30 -3.96
C LYS A 501 18.75 1.98 -3.82
N LYS A 502 18.14 0.99 -3.18
CA LYS A 502 18.78 -0.30 -2.87
C LYS A 502 19.26 -0.99 -4.14
N VAL A 503 18.41 -1.04 -5.16
CA VAL A 503 18.73 -1.63 -6.47
C VAL A 503 19.93 -0.95 -7.11
N LEU A 504 19.98 0.38 -7.15
CA LEU A 504 21.10 1.12 -7.74
C LEU A 504 22.40 0.96 -6.95
N SER A 505 22.30 0.86 -5.62
CA SER A 505 23.46 0.70 -4.73
C SER A 505 24.01 -0.74 -4.64
N GLY A 506 23.32 -1.72 -5.24
CA GLY A 506 23.74 -3.13 -5.27
C GLY A 506 23.10 -4.00 -4.18
N CYS A 507 21.76 -4.04 -4.13
CA CYS A 507 20.91 -4.94 -3.34
C CYS A 507 21.54 -5.57 -2.08
N TRP A 508 21.42 -4.88 -0.92
CA TRP A 508 21.68 -5.48 0.39
C TRP A 508 20.44 -5.55 1.27
N GLY A 509 20.25 -6.66 1.99
CA GLY A 509 19.24 -6.78 3.05
C GLY A 509 19.84 -6.57 4.44
N SER A 510 19.05 -6.02 5.38
CA SER A 510 19.35 -6.03 6.81
C SER A 510 18.59 -7.16 7.52
N ILE A 511 19.26 -7.94 8.37
CA ILE A 511 18.58 -8.86 9.30
C ILE A 511 18.51 -8.18 10.66
N GLU A 512 17.34 -8.23 11.28
CA GLU A 512 17.14 -7.81 12.66
C GLU A 512 16.73 -9.02 13.50
N LEU A 513 17.42 -9.24 14.62
CA LEU A 513 17.12 -10.31 15.56
C LEU A 513 16.95 -9.75 16.96
N PHE A 514 15.85 -10.07 17.62
CA PHE A 514 15.68 -9.88 19.07
C PHE A 514 15.43 -11.22 19.74
N LYS A 515 16.34 -11.65 20.63
CA LYS A 515 16.21 -12.91 21.35
C LYS A 515 16.88 -12.81 22.72
N ASP A 516 16.22 -13.34 23.75
CA ASP A 516 16.76 -13.44 25.12
C ASP A 516 17.29 -12.08 25.67
N GLY A 517 16.61 -10.98 25.31
CA GLY A 517 16.99 -9.62 25.73
C GLY A 517 18.11 -8.97 24.92
N HIS A 518 18.61 -9.64 23.87
CA HIS A 518 19.64 -9.13 22.97
C HIS A 518 19.05 -8.74 21.61
N TYR A 519 19.42 -7.55 21.11
CA TYR A 519 19.08 -7.06 19.78
C TYR A 519 20.34 -6.96 18.93
N GLU A 520 20.28 -7.48 17.71
CA GLU A 520 21.33 -7.39 16.70
C GLU A 520 20.73 -6.96 15.36
N SER A 521 21.43 -6.07 14.66
CA SER A 521 21.15 -5.73 13.26
C SER A 521 22.42 -5.95 12.43
N SER A 522 22.32 -6.75 11.37
CA SER A 522 23.45 -7.05 10.48
C SER A 522 23.09 -6.76 9.03
N PHE A 523 24.07 -6.35 8.24
CA PHE A 523 23.95 -6.05 6.81
C PHE A 523 24.91 -6.96 6.04
N ASP A 524 24.55 -7.35 4.81
CA ASP A 524 25.48 -8.07 3.95
C ASP A 524 26.24 -7.07 3.10
N GLU A 525 27.57 -7.01 3.26
CA GLU A 525 28.43 -6.25 2.36
C GLU A 525 28.83 -7.17 1.21
N GLN A 526 28.02 -7.20 0.14
CA GLN A 526 28.47 -7.84 -1.09
C GLN A 526 29.70 -7.09 -1.64
N LYS A 527 30.78 -7.85 -1.90
CA LYS A 527 32.05 -7.32 -2.41
C LYS A 527 31.95 -6.70 -3.81
N ASN A 528 30.94 -7.07 -4.59
CA ASN A 528 30.64 -6.49 -5.90
C ASN A 528 29.24 -5.88 -5.87
N ARG A 529 29.18 -4.55 -5.90
CA ARG A 529 27.93 -3.81 -6.06
C ARG A 529 27.62 -3.73 -7.56
N SER A 530 26.75 -4.60 -8.05
CA SER A 530 26.17 -4.45 -9.39
C SER A 530 24.74 -3.98 -9.24
N SER A 531 24.39 -2.91 -9.96
CA SER A 531 23.01 -2.50 -10.06
C SER A 531 22.21 -3.46 -10.93
N VAL A 532 20.90 -3.26 -10.93
CA VAL A 532 19.94 -4.05 -11.67
C VAL A 532 19.10 -3.09 -12.49
N ASP A 533 18.75 -3.46 -13.72
CA ASP A 533 17.95 -2.58 -14.57
C ASP A 533 16.54 -2.38 -14.00
N LEU A 534 16.28 -1.17 -13.51
CA LEU A 534 14.98 -0.72 -13.00
C LEU A 534 13.92 -0.56 -14.08
N SER A 535 14.25 -0.61 -15.37
CA SER A 535 13.24 -0.53 -16.43
C SER A 535 12.42 -1.82 -16.57
N ASN A 536 12.85 -2.91 -15.90
CA ASN A 536 12.13 -4.17 -15.84
C ASN A 536 11.99 -4.65 -14.38
N PRO A 537 10.80 -4.51 -13.76
CA PRO A 537 10.60 -4.89 -12.37
C PRO A 537 10.89 -6.36 -12.04
N TYR A 538 10.77 -7.29 -13.01
CA TYR A 538 11.11 -8.69 -12.78
C TYR A 538 12.58 -8.88 -12.42
N ASN A 539 13.48 -8.10 -13.01
CA ASN A 539 14.90 -8.15 -12.67
C ASN A 539 15.12 -7.78 -11.20
N VAL A 540 14.37 -6.78 -10.70
CA VAL A 540 14.42 -6.36 -9.30
C VAL A 540 13.89 -7.47 -8.39
N ILE A 541 12.73 -8.04 -8.73
CA ILE A 541 12.12 -9.15 -7.97
C ILE A 541 13.07 -10.33 -7.88
N GLU A 542 13.66 -10.77 -9.00
CA GLU A 542 14.63 -11.87 -9.06
C GLU A 542 15.82 -11.65 -8.12
N GLN A 543 16.29 -10.41 -8.03
CA GLN A 543 17.42 -10.06 -7.18
C GLN A 543 17.07 -10.11 -5.70
N TYR A 544 15.88 -9.65 -5.32
CA TYR A 544 15.41 -9.79 -3.94
C TYR A 544 15.23 -11.25 -3.54
N ILE A 545 14.55 -12.07 -4.34
CA ILE A 545 14.26 -13.47 -3.97
C ILE A 545 15.50 -14.37 -3.92
N GLN A 546 16.60 -13.96 -4.56
CA GLN A 546 17.88 -14.67 -4.50
C GLN A 546 18.66 -14.37 -3.21
N GLU A 547 18.39 -13.26 -2.50
CA GLU A 547 19.06 -13.03 -1.22
C GLU A 547 18.51 -13.99 -0.15
N ALA A 548 19.40 -14.70 0.53
CA ALA A 548 19.05 -15.66 1.60
C ALA A 548 18.17 -15.07 2.71
N ARG A 549 18.17 -13.73 2.85
CA ARG A 549 17.43 -12.96 3.85
C ARG A 549 15.96 -12.75 3.48
N PHE A 550 15.58 -12.91 2.21
CA PHE A 550 14.20 -12.83 1.72
C PHE A 550 13.58 -14.21 1.47
N THR A 551 14.05 -15.24 2.17
CA THR A 551 13.48 -16.59 2.07
C THR A 551 12.00 -16.65 2.48
N GLU A 552 11.54 -15.75 3.36
CA GLU A 552 10.11 -15.60 3.68
C GLU A 552 9.28 -15.07 2.49
N LEU A 553 9.91 -14.40 1.52
CA LEU A 553 9.25 -13.93 0.29
C LEU A 553 9.24 -14.98 -0.83
N ARG A 554 9.86 -16.16 -0.64
CA ARG A 554 10.02 -17.16 -1.72
C ARG A 554 8.71 -17.59 -2.40
N HIS A 555 7.58 -17.46 -1.72
CA HIS A 555 6.26 -17.81 -2.24
C HIS A 555 5.29 -16.62 -2.27
N PHE A 556 5.82 -15.42 -2.55
CA PHE A 556 5.02 -14.20 -2.69
C PHE A 556 3.91 -14.37 -3.77
N ASP A 557 4.17 -15.17 -4.80
CA ASP A 557 3.29 -15.43 -5.94
C ASP A 557 2.32 -16.61 -5.72
N GLY A 558 2.14 -17.07 -4.48
CA GLY A 558 1.26 -18.22 -4.17
C GLY A 558 -0.17 -18.08 -4.71
N ALA A 559 -0.67 -16.85 -4.84
CA ALA A 559 -1.95 -16.52 -5.46
C ALA A 559 -2.11 -17.05 -6.89
N ARG A 560 -1.01 -17.16 -7.65
CA ARG A 560 -0.97 -17.69 -9.03
C ARG A 560 -1.57 -19.08 -9.15
N TYR A 561 -1.42 -19.90 -8.11
CA TYR A 561 -1.77 -21.31 -8.10
C TYR A 561 -3.18 -21.60 -7.55
N ILE A 562 -3.93 -20.56 -7.21
CA ILE A 562 -5.24 -20.67 -6.57
C ILE A 562 -6.33 -20.18 -7.52
N THR A 563 -7.35 -21.00 -7.70
CA THR A 563 -8.61 -20.62 -8.32
C THR A 563 -9.66 -20.46 -7.22
N ARG A 564 -10.32 -19.31 -7.18
CA ARG A 564 -11.39 -19.04 -6.22
C ARG A 564 -12.73 -18.95 -6.93
N SER A 565 -13.80 -19.46 -6.31
CA SER A 565 -15.11 -19.43 -6.94
C SER A 565 -16.28 -19.26 -5.98
N VAL A 566 -17.36 -18.70 -6.51
CA VAL A 566 -18.67 -18.57 -5.85
C VAL A 566 -19.77 -18.97 -6.83
N THR A 567 -20.93 -19.34 -6.31
CA THR A 567 -22.13 -19.57 -7.13
C THR A 567 -23.16 -18.50 -6.80
N ILE A 568 -23.55 -17.70 -7.79
CA ILE A 568 -24.53 -16.63 -7.62
C ILE A 568 -25.68 -16.80 -8.60
N ASN A 569 -26.90 -16.95 -8.09
CA ASN A 569 -28.11 -17.26 -8.88
C ASN A 569 -27.91 -18.41 -9.89
N GLY A 570 -27.19 -19.47 -9.49
CA GLY A 570 -26.90 -20.62 -10.34
C GLY A 570 -25.77 -20.42 -11.36
N ASN A 571 -25.16 -19.23 -11.44
CA ASN A 571 -23.98 -18.97 -12.26
C ASN A 571 -22.71 -19.19 -11.42
N LYS A 572 -21.80 -20.05 -11.88
CA LYS A 572 -20.47 -20.18 -11.28
C LYS A 572 -19.57 -19.05 -11.77
N ILE A 573 -18.97 -18.31 -10.83
CA ILE A 573 -18.04 -17.22 -11.11
C ILE A 573 -16.71 -17.57 -10.46
N CYS A 574 -15.66 -17.59 -11.27
CA CYS A 574 -14.33 -18.03 -10.91
C CYS A 574 -13.31 -16.89 -11.11
N ALA A 575 -12.25 -16.90 -10.31
CA ALA A 575 -11.06 -16.07 -10.50
C ALA A 575 -9.82 -16.95 -10.34
N ALA A 576 -9.03 -17.11 -11.40
CA ALA A 576 -7.82 -17.91 -11.40
C ALA A 576 -6.58 -17.02 -11.38
N GLY A 577 -5.69 -17.23 -10.41
CA GLY A 577 -4.41 -16.54 -10.36
C GLY A 577 -4.52 -15.03 -10.17
N VAL A 578 -5.52 -14.55 -9.42
CA VAL A 578 -5.72 -13.12 -9.12
C VAL A 578 -5.18 -12.77 -7.75
N GLY A 579 -5.79 -13.31 -6.68
CA GLY A 579 -5.34 -13.17 -5.29
C GLY A 579 -4.82 -11.78 -4.90
N ILE A 580 -5.62 -10.74 -5.15
CA ILE A 580 -5.37 -9.33 -4.79
C ILE A 580 -6.32 -8.91 -3.66
#